data_AF-A0A5S3RJZ2-F1
#
_entry.id   AF-A0A5S3RJZ2-F1
#
_cell.length_a   1.000
_cell.length_b   1.000
_cell.length_c   1.000
_cell.angle_alpha   90.00
_cell.angle_beta   90.00
_cell.angle_gamma   90.00
#
_symmetry.space_group_name_H-M   'P 1'
#
loop_
_entity.id
_entity.type
_entity.pdbx_description
1 polymer ?
#
loop_
_entity_poly.entity_id
_entity_poly.type
_entity_poly.pdbx_seq_one_letter_code
_entity_poly.pdbx_strand_id
1 'polypeptide(L)' 'LWEPKPNLSVASAAWIHAGGAHHTAYSQAVTTDMIVDFAEMAGVETMIIDADTSIRGFKTELRHNAAYYMLKRGL' A
#
# COMPACT_ATOMS: atom_id res chain seq x y z
N LEU A 1 -9.80 -18.99 -2.54
CA LEU A 1 -8.33 -19.08 -2.39
C LEU A 1 -7.70 -18.16 -3.42
N TRP A 2 -6.57 -17.52 -3.09
CA TRP A 2 -5.91 -16.57 -3.99
C TRP A 2 -4.38 -16.68 -3.87
N GLU A 3 -3.67 -16.21 -4.89
CA GLU A 3 -2.22 -16.05 -4.88
C GLU A 3 -1.91 -14.55 -4.93
N PRO A 4 -1.29 -13.98 -3.88
CA PRO A 4 -0.99 -12.55 -3.87
C PRO A 4 0.17 -12.25 -4.81
N LYS A 5 0.06 -11.13 -5.55
CA LYS A 5 1.14 -10.62 -6.38
C LYS A 5 2.16 -9.85 -5.52
N PRO A 6 3.46 -9.89 -5.88
CA PRO A 6 4.03 -10.63 -7.01
C PRO A 6 4.25 -12.12 -6.67
N ASN A 7 4.34 -12.43 -5.38
CA ASN A 7 4.30 -13.78 -4.81
C ASN A 7 4.07 -13.65 -3.29
N LEU A 8 3.78 -14.77 -2.62
CA LEU A 8 3.51 -14.78 -1.18
C LEU A 8 4.62 -14.15 -0.33
N SER A 9 5.90 -14.42 -0.63
CA SER A 9 7.02 -13.93 0.18
C SER A 9 7.14 -12.40 0.12
N VAL A 10 7.07 -11.82 -1.08
CA VAL A 10 7.16 -10.36 -1.25
C VAL A 10 5.89 -9.66 -0.75
N ALA A 11 4.71 -10.16 -1.10
CA ALA A 11 3.45 -9.53 -0.72
C ALA A 11 3.28 -9.48 0.81
N SER A 12 3.55 -10.60 1.49
CA SER A 12 3.47 -10.67 2.96
C SER A 12 4.52 -9.79 3.64
N ALA A 13 5.76 -9.78 3.16
CA ALA A 13 6.81 -8.93 3.72
C ALA A 13 6.49 -7.43 3.53
N ALA A 14 6.00 -7.03 2.35
CA ALA A 14 5.56 -5.65 2.10
C ALA A 14 4.40 -5.26 3.03
N TRP A 15 3.39 -6.12 3.15
CA TRP A 15 2.24 -5.90 4.05
C TRP A 15 2.67 -5.71 5.51
N ILE A 16 3.56 -6.59 6.00
CA ILE A 16 4.12 -6.49 7.36
C ILE A 16 4.94 -5.20 7.53
N HIS A 17 5.75 -4.83 6.54
CA HIS A 17 6.53 -3.59 6.60
C HIS A 17 5.65 -2.33 6.62
N ALA A 18 4.51 -2.34 5.93
CA ALA A 18 3.52 -1.27 5.99
C ALA A 18 2.65 -1.30 7.27
N GLY A 19 2.79 -2.32 8.12
CA GLY A 19 1.96 -2.48 9.32
C GLY A 19 0.51 -2.86 9.02
N GLY A 20 0.24 -3.53 7.89
CA GLY A 20 -1.11 -3.90 7.48
C GLY A 20 -1.81 -4.84 8.46
N ALA A 21 -3.12 -4.66 8.63
CA ALA A 21 -3.94 -5.46 9.54
C ALA A 21 -4.08 -6.93 9.09
N HIS A 22 -4.47 -7.82 10.01
CA HIS A 22 -4.81 -9.21 9.69
C HIS A 22 -6.22 -9.33 9.06
N HIS A 23 -7.13 -8.40 9.39
CA HIS A 23 -8.43 -8.29 8.74
C HIS A 23 -8.33 -7.43 7.48
N THR A 24 -9.00 -7.87 6.41
CA THR A 24 -9.05 -7.18 5.13
C THR A 24 -10.47 -7.18 4.57
N ALA A 25 -10.76 -6.26 3.66
CA ALA A 25 -11.94 -6.31 2.82
C ALA A 25 -11.54 -6.85 1.44
N TYR A 26 -12.14 -7.97 1.04
CA TYR A 26 -11.93 -8.56 -0.28
C TYR A 26 -12.98 -8.06 -1.27
N SER A 27 -12.58 -7.74 -2.49
CA SER A 27 -13.48 -7.32 -3.55
C SER A 27 -13.02 -7.79 -4.93
N GLN A 28 -13.99 -8.14 -5.77
CA GLN A 28 -13.78 -8.39 -7.21
C GLN A 28 -14.27 -7.23 -8.08
N ALA A 29 -15.06 -6.30 -7.51
CA ALA A 29 -15.65 -5.18 -8.23
C ALA A 29 -14.84 -3.88 -8.08
N VAL A 30 -14.14 -3.73 -6.95
CA VAL A 30 -13.34 -2.54 -6.64
C VAL A 30 -11.96 -2.68 -7.24
N THR A 31 -11.52 -1.67 -8.01
CA THR A 31 -10.19 -1.62 -8.62
C THR A 31 -9.19 -0.90 -7.71
N THR A 32 -7.89 -1.08 -7.98
CA THR A 32 -6.82 -0.34 -7.30
C THR A 32 -6.99 1.17 -7.48
N ASP A 33 -7.26 1.62 -8.71
CA ASP A 33 -7.43 3.04 -9.04
C ASP A 33 -8.57 3.69 -8.22
N MET A 34 -9.71 2.99 -8.03
CA MET A 34 -10.80 3.48 -7.19
C MET A 34 -10.37 3.72 -5.73
N ILE A 35 -9.49 2.86 -5.19
CA ILE A 35 -8.97 3.01 -3.82
C ILE A 35 -7.96 4.16 -3.74
N VAL A 36 -7.12 4.30 -4.77
CA VAL A 36 -6.16 5.43 -4.88
C VAL A 36 -6.93 6.76 -4.94
N ASP A 37 -7.93 6.87 -5.81
CA ASP A 37 -8.79 8.06 -5.93
C ASP A 37 -9.47 8.39 -4.60
N PHE A 38 -10.05 7.38 -3.94
CA PHE A 38 -10.68 7.55 -2.64
C PHE A 38 -9.71 8.09 -1.59
N ALA A 39 -8.51 7.52 -1.50
CA ALA A 39 -7.52 7.92 -0.52
C ALA A 39 -6.96 9.33 -0.80
N GLU A 40 -6.81 9.71 -2.08
CA GLU A 40 -6.45 11.07 -2.46
C GLU A 40 -7.53 12.08 -2.02
N MET A 41 -8.81 11.80 -2.31
CA MET A 41 -9.94 12.62 -1.86
C MET A 41 -10.00 12.73 -0.33
N ALA A 42 -9.70 11.64 0.39
CA ALA A 42 -9.67 11.60 1.85
C ALA A 42 -8.39 12.20 2.45
N GLY A 43 -7.37 12.48 1.64
CA GLY A 43 -6.06 12.97 2.11
C GLY A 43 -5.27 11.94 2.93
N VAL A 44 -5.42 10.65 2.66
CA VAL A 44 -4.79 9.54 3.38
C VAL A 44 -3.71 8.88 2.51
N GLU A 45 -2.63 8.41 3.15
CA GLU A 45 -1.58 7.64 2.48
C GLU A 45 -2.12 6.36 1.84
N THR A 46 -1.62 6.06 0.63
CA THR A 46 -1.87 4.80 -0.06
C THR A 46 -0.56 4.13 -0.44
N MET A 47 -0.49 2.82 -0.24
CA MET A 47 0.58 1.94 -0.67
C MET A 47 0.00 0.83 -1.54
N ILE A 48 0.64 0.53 -2.66
CA ILE A 48 0.20 -0.52 -3.59
C ILE A 48 1.17 -1.70 -3.50
N ILE A 49 0.61 -2.91 -3.41
CA ILE A 49 1.35 -4.17 -3.50
C ILE A 49 0.77 -4.95 -4.67
N ASP A 50 1.57 -5.14 -5.72
CA ASP A 50 1.17 -5.69 -7.00
C ASP A 50 2.32 -6.49 -7.67
N ALA A 51 2.23 -6.71 -8.99
CA ALA A 51 3.22 -7.48 -9.75
C ALA A 51 4.61 -6.83 -9.81
N ASP A 52 4.70 -5.50 -9.73
CA ASP A 52 5.94 -4.75 -9.92
C ASP A 52 6.62 -4.42 -8.58
N THR A 53 5.98 -4.82 -7.47
CA THR A 53 6.47 -4.55 -6.12
C THR A 53 7.79 -5.27 -5.84
N SER A 54 8.79 -4.50 -5.43
CA SER A 54 10.02 -5.03 -4.80
C SER A 54 10.16 -4.51 -3.38
N ILE A 55 10.67 -5.33 -2.45
CA ILE A 55 10.81 -4.92 -1.04
C ILE A 55 11.70 -3.68 -0.88
N ARG A 56 12.73 -3.53 -1.72
CA ARG A 56 13.61 -2.36 -1.70
C ARG A 56 12.88 -1.09 -2.17
N GLY A 57 12.11 -1.18 -3.26
CA GLY A 57 11.31 -0.07 -3.77
C GLY A 57 10.23 0.33 -2.77
N PHE A 58 9.46 -0.64 -2.29
CA PHE A 58 8.37 -0.44 -1.33
C PHE A 58 8.82 0.24 -0.03
N LYS A 59 9.96 -0.18 0.54
CA LYS A 59 10.55 0.49 1.72
C LYS A 59 10.98 1.93 1.45
N THR A 60 11.37 2.23 0.21
CA THR A 60 11.77 3.58 -0.19
C THR A 60 10.54 4.48 -0.29
N GLU A 61 9.47 3.99 -0.92
CA GLU A 61 8.18 4.67 -0.99
C GLU A 61 7.61 4.97 0.41
N LEU A 62 7.58 3.99 1.32
CA LEU A 62 7.14 4.21 2.71
C LEU A 62 7.87 5.38 3.39
N ARG A 63 9.20 5.48 3.21
CA ARG A 63 9.99 6.59 3.80
C ARG A 63 9.67 7.93 3.15
N HIS A 64 9.52 7.96 1.83
CA HIS A 64 9.16 9.18 1.10
C HIS A 64 7.76 9.66 1.49
N ASN A 65 6.79 8.75 1.55
CA ASN A 65 5.43 9.07 1.97
C ASN A 65 5.39 9.55 3.41
N ALA A 66 6.10 8.88 4.33
CA ALA A 66 6.19 9.34 5.71
C ALA A 66 6.68 10.79 5.80
N ALA A 67 7.73 11.16 5.05
CA ALA A 67 8.20 12.54 4.98
C ALA A 67 7.13 13.49 4.40
N TYR A 68 6.53 13.13 3.25
CA TYR A 68 5.50 13.94 2.61
C TYR A 68 4.27 14.18 3.50
N TYR A 69 3.73 13.14 4.14
CA TYR A 69 2.54 13.25 4.98
C TYR A 69 2.80 13.98 6.29
N MET A 70 4.03 13.92 6.82
CA MET A 70 4.45 14.76 7.95
C MET A 70 4.51 16.23 7.52
N LEU A 71 5.19 16.54 6.40
CA LEU A 71 5.28 17.90 5.85
C LEU A 71 3.89 18.50 5.55
N LYS A 72 3.02 17.72 4.90
CA LYS A 72 1.64 18.12 4.57
C LYS A 72 0.81 18.46 5.82
N ARG A 73 1.12 17.85 6.97
CA ARG A 73 0.42 18.08 8.26
C ARG A 73 1.02 19.24 9.07
N GLY A 74 1.97 19.99 8.51
CA GLY A 74 2.55 21.18 9.14
C GLY A 74 3.76 20.91 10.04
N LEU A 75 4.44 19.79 9.82
CA LEU A 75 5.84 19.59 10.24
C LEU A 75 6.81 20.12 9.18
#